data_AF-A0A966MUU5-F1
#
_entry.id   AF-A0A966MUU5-F1
#
_cell.length_a   1.000
_cell.length_b   1.000
_cell.length_c   1.000
_cell.angle_alpha   90.00
_cell.angle_beta   90.00
_cell.angle_gamma   90.00
#
_symmetry.space_group_name_H-M   'P 1'
#
loop_
_entity.id
_entity.type
_entity.pdbx_description
1 polymer ?
#
loop_
_entity_poly.entity_id
_entity_poly.type
_entity_poly.pdbx_seq_one_letter_code
_entity_poly.pdbx_strand_id
1 'polypeptide(L)' 'MGLARQLKDEIFNCPPTLLIVARAQDAWLAGWSRADGVVTHPIDAFTLSKSVLDLVSTATATK' A
#
# COMPACT_ATOMS: atom_id res chain seq x y z
N MET A 1 -11.04 -6.67 10.07
CA MET A 1 -11.10 -7.31 8.74
C MET A 1 -10.33 -6.39 7.80
N GLY A 2 -9.19 -6.84 7.27
CA GLY A 2 -8.27 -5.96 6.52
C GLY A 2 -8.70 -5.82 5.06
N LEU A 3 -9.12 -4.62 4.64
CA LEU A 3 -9.63 -4.38 3.28
C LEU A 3 -8.60 -4.76 2.20
N ALA A 4 -7.32 -4.39 2.39
CA ALA A 4 -6.27 -4.76 1.46
C ALA A 4 -6.08 -6.28 1.34
N ARG A 5 -6.32 -7.03 2.43
CA ARG A 5 -6.21 -8.49 2.42
C ARG A 5 -7.38 -9.12 1.67
N GLN A 6 -8.60 -8.65 1.93
CA GLN A 6 -9.78 -9.11 1.21
C GLN A 6 -9.65 -8.83 -0.30
N LEU A 7 -9.17 -7.64 -0.65
CA LEU A 7 -8.97 -7.23 -2.05
C LEU A 7 -7.94 -8.14 -2.75
N LYS A 8 -6.86 -8.52 -2.05
CA LYS A 8 -5.87 -9.49 -2.56
C LYS A 8 -6.40 -10.92 -2.66
N ASP A 9 -7.31 -11.31 -1.78
CA ASP A 9 -7.88 -12.67 -1.78
C ASP A 9 -9.01 -12.80 -2.84
N GLU A 10 -9.72 -11.71 -3.18
CA GLU A 10 -10.84 -11.72 -4.13
C GLU A 10 -10.47 -11.34 -5.58
N ILE A 11 -9.45 -10.49 -5.77
CA ILE A 11 -9.09 -9.97 -7.10
C ILE A 11 -7.90 -10.74 -7.66
N PHE A 12 -8.14 -11.48 -8.76
CA PHE A 12 -7.07 -12.10 -9.53
C PHE A 12 -6.13 -11.03 -10.11
N ASN A 13 -4.82 -11.17 -9.89
CA ASN A 13 -3.81 -10.16 -10.23
C ASN A 13 -4.12 -8.77 -9.63
N CYS A 14 -4.48 -8.74 -8.35
CA CYS A 14 -4.74 -7.53 -7.58
C CYS A 14 -3.61 -6.49 -7.78
N PRO A 15 -3.92 -5.24 -8.14
CA PRO A 15 -2.93 -4.17 -8.26
C PRO A 15 -2.30 -3.86 -6.89
N PRO A 16 -1.11 -3.23 -6.86
CA PRO A 16 -0.46 -2.87 -5.61
C PRO A 16 -1.31 -1.88 -4.80
N THR A 17 -1.33 -2.08 -3.48
CA THR A 17 -2.16 -1.33 -2.54
C THR A 17 -1.31 -0.45 -1.64
N LEU A 18 -1.66 0.85 -1.55
CA LEU A 18 -1.01 1.81 -0.67
C LEU A 18 -2.00 2.30 0.39
N LEU A 19 -1.63 2.20 1.67
CA LEU A 19 -2.43 2.70 2.78
C LEU A 19 -1.92 4.05 3.28
N ILE A 20 -2.84 4.97 3.53
CA ILE A 20 -2.53 6.26 4.16
C ILE A 20 -3.04 6.21 5.60
N VAL A 21 -2.13 6.41 6.56
CA VAL A 21 -2.45 6.36 7.99
C VAL A 21 -2.30 7.73 8.64
N ALA A 22 -3.23 8.11 9.50
CA ALA A 22 -3.18 9.40 10.19
C ALA A 22 -2.11 9.44 11.29
N ARG A 23 -1.76 8.28 11.86
CA ARG A 23 -0.75 8.14 12.92
C ARG A 23 0.30 7.13 12.51
N ALA A 24 1.56 7.41 12.81
CA ALA A 24 2.66 6.49 12.57
C ALA A 24 2.47 5.14 13.30
N GLN A 25 1.83 5.15 14.47
CA GLN A 25 1.54 3.93 15.22
C GLN A 25 0.48 3.05 14.56
N ASP A 26 -0.28 3.53 13.58
CA ASP A 26 -1.26 2.71 12.85
C ASP A 26 -0.60 1.94 11.68
N ALA A 27 0.71 2.12 11.45
CA ALA A 27 1.46 1.43 10.40
C ALA A 27 1.42 -0.11 10.52
N TRP A 28 1.24 -0.66 11.73
CA TRP A 28 1.09 -2.11 11.91
C TRP A 28 -0.19 -2.66 11.22
N LEU A 29 -1.23 -1.83 11.05
CA LEU A 29 -2.45 -2.22 10.34
C LEU A 29 -2.17 -2.51 8.87
N ALA A 30 -1.16 -1.85 8.29
CA ALA A 30 -0.75 -2.10 6.91
C ALA A 30 -0.14 -3.49 6.76
N GLY A 31 0.77 -3.87 7.67
CA GLY A 31 1.34 -5.22 7.71
C GLY A 31 0.29 -6.30 7.96
N TRP A 32 -0.61 -6.09 8.93
CA TRP A 32 -1.69 -7.03 9.22
C TRP A 32 -2.65 -7.21 8.02
N SER A 33 -2.93 -6.13 7.29
CA SER A 33 -3.80 -6.13 6.11
C SER A 33 -3.08 -6.56 4.82
N ARG A 34 -1.81 -6.96 4.86
CA ARG A 34 -0.99 -7.26 3.67
C ARG A 34 -0.95 -6.11 2.65
N ALA A 35 -0.97 -4.85 3.07
CA ALA A 35 -0.77 -3.75 2.14
C ALA A 35 0.67 -3.74 1.61
N ASP A 36 0.87 -3.27 0.37
CA ASP A 36 2.18 -3.25 -0.28
C ASP A 36 3.02 -2.04 0.16
N GLY A 37 2.37 -0.95 0.57
CA GLY A 37 3.04 0.19 1.16
C GLY A 37 2.15 0.97 2.13
N VAL A 38 2.80 1.81 2.93
CA VAL A 38 2.14 2.69 3.90
C VAL A 38 2.77 4.09 3.88
N VAL A 39 1.93 5.12 3.92
CA VAL A 39 2.35 6.53 4.04
C VAL A 39 1.62 7.16 5.22
N THR A 40 2.36 7.92 6.03
CA THR A 40 1.78 8.67 7.17
C THR A 40 1.31 10.05 6.74
N HIS A 41 0.20 10.50 7.32
CA HIS A 41 -0.22 11.90 7.25
C HIS A 41 0.62 12.75 8.24
N PRO A 42 0.97 14.02 7.94
CA PRO A 42 0.64 14.79 6.75
C PRO A 42 1.32 14.24 5.48
N ILE A 43 0.56 14.21 4.38
CA ILE A 43 1.02 13.64 3.11
C ILE A 43 2.06 14.58 2.50
N ASP A 44 3.29 14.09 2.36
CA ASP A 44 4.30 14.72 1.52
C ASP A 44 4.15 14.21 0.07
N ALA A 45 3.96 15.12 -0.87
CA ALA A 45 3.68 14.78 -2.26
C ALA A 45 4.82 13.99 -2.91
N PHE A 46 6.07 14.34 -2.61
CA PHE A 46 7.24 13.65 -3.16
C PHE A 46 7.38 12.23 -2.60
N THR A 47 7.18 12.06 -1.30
CA THR A 47 7.22 10.76 -0.62
C THR A 47 6.10 9.85 -1.12
N LEU A 48 4.90 10.41 -1.33
CA LEU A 48 3.78 9.69 -1.92
C LEU A 48 4.12 9.24 -3.35
N SER A 49 4.54 10.16 -4.22
CA SER A 49 4.90 9.84 -5.60
C SER A 49 6.00 8.78 -5.68
N LYS A 50 7.04 8.89 -4.84
CA LYS A 50 8.11 7.89 -4.77
C LYS A 50 7.58 6.52 -4.36
N SER A 51 6.73 6.47 -3.33
CA SER A 51 6.14 5.21 -2.85
C SER A 51 5.26 4.56 -3.91
N VAL A 52 4.44 5.35 -4.61
CA VAL A 52 3.60 4.85 -5.71
C VAL A 52 4.45 4.35 -6.89
N LEU A 53 5.50 5.09 -7.27
CA LEU A 53 6.40 4.68 -8.34
C LEU A 53 7.11 3.36 -8.04
N ASP A 54 7.59 3.19 -6.80
CA ASP A 54 8.23 1.95 -6.34
C ASP A 54 7.28 0.75 -6.44
N LEU A 55 6.04 0.93 -5.97
CA LEU A 55 4.98 -0.09 -6.05
C LEU A 55 4.61 -0.46 -7.48
N VAL A 56 4.41 0.53 -8.35
CA VAL A 56 4.06 0.29 -9.76
C VAL A 56 5.22 -0.36 -10.50
N SER A 57 6.46 0.08 -10.27
CA SER A 57 7.65 -0.50 -10.91
C SER A 57 7.81 -2.00 -10.58
N THR A 58 7.62 -2.36 -9.32
CA THR A 58 7.69 -3.76 -8.85
C THR A 58 6.59 -4.61 -9.48
N ALA A 59 5.36 -4.08 -9.56
CA ALA A 59 4.25 -4.76 -10.21
C ALA A 59 4.49 -4.94 -11.73
N THR A 60 5.07 -3.94 -12.41
CA THR A 60 5.38 -4.04 -13.85
C THR A 60 6.55 -4.97 -14.17
N ALA A 61 7.53 -5.11 -13.26
CA ALA A 61 8.66 -6.02 -13.45
C ALA A 61 8.29 -7.50 -13.31
N THR A 62 7.13 -7.80 -12.69
CA THR A 62 6.61 -9.16 -12.50
C THR A 62 5.78 -9.63 -13.72
N LYS A 63 5.89 -8.95 -14.87
CA LYS A 63 5.21 -9.29 -16.12
C LYS A 63 6.22 -9.77 -17.17
#